data_AF-A0A1E7N7E4-F1
#
_entry.id   AF-A0A1E7N7E4-F1
#
_cell.length_a   1.000
_cell.length_b   1.000
_cell.length_c   1.000
_cell.angle_alpha   90.00
_cell.angle_beta   90.00
_cell.angle_gamma   90.00
#
_symmetry.space_group_name_H-M   'P 1'
#
loop_
_entity.id
_entity.type
_entity.pdbx_description
1 polymer ?
#
loop_
_entity_poly.entity_id
_entity_poly.type
_entity_poly.pdbx_seq_one_letter_code
_entity_poly.pdbx_strand_id
1 'polypeptide(L)'
;MEADGPEVRAYIAALVRMGAPEVPGPPALAVPAGTAAEVTAVTRRLALRALPDRQRRPEPTPRLLAVARGLVVDVHPCAPGWTVAERERLAGWVAVLIEHRGEDGVQELVRELCREPGREGPGRDGPGREIDGD
;
A
#
# COMPACT_ATOMS: atom_id res chain seq x y z
N MET A 1 -10.38 -32.22 -25.40
CA MET A 1 -10.57 -30.75 -25.38
C MET A 1 -9.18 -30.16 -25.27
N GLU A 2 -8.68 -29.47 -26.29
CA GLU A 2 -7.38 -28.80 -26.19
C GLU A 2 -7.50 -27.62 -25.22
N ALA A 3 -6.57 -27.54 -24.26
CA ALA A 3 -6.58 -26.51 -23.22
C ALA A 3 -6.48 -25.08 -23.79
N ASP A 4 -5.96 -24.93 -25.02
CA ASP A 4 -5.83 -23.65 -25.74
C ASP A 4 -6.73 -23.56 -26.99
N GLY A 5 -7.80 -24.36 -27.03
CA GLY A 5 -8.80 -24.27 -28.09
C GLY A 5 -9.54 -22.92 -28.09
N PRO A 6 -10.05 -22.45 -29.24
CA PRO A 6 -10.83 -21.22 -29.32
C PRO A 6 -12.05 -21.22 -28.39
N GLU A 7 -12.63 -22.39 -28.11
CA GLU A 7 -13.74 -22.56 -27.17
C GLU A 7 -13.32 -22.26 -25.73
N VAL A 8 -12.12 -22.70 -25.32
CA VAL A 8 -11.59 -22.42 -23.97
C VAL A 8 -11.29 -20.94 -23.82
N ARG A 9 -10.71 -20.29 -24.84
CA ARG A 9 -10.48 -18.83 -24.83
C ARG A 9 -11.80 -18.05 -24.74
N ALA A 10 -12.82 -18.45 -25.50
CA ALA A 10 -14.15 -17.82 -25.44
C ALA A 10 -14.80 -17.99 -24.06
N TYR A 11 -14.65 -19.17 -23.45
CA TYR A 11 -15.14 -19.46 -22.12
C TYR A 11 -14.43 -18.62 -21.04
N ILE A 12 -13.09 -18.55 -21.07
CA ILE A 12 -12.31 -17.69 -20.16
C ILE A 12 -12.71 -16.22 -20.33
N ALA A 13 -12.85 -15.73 -21.57
CA ALA A 13 -13.27 -14.36 -21.83
C ALA A 13 -14.72 -14.07 -21.36
N ALA A 14 -15.60 -15.08 -21.38
CA ALA A 14 -16.95 -14.97 -20.83
C ALA A 14 -16.91 -14.91 -19.28
N LEU A 15 -16.09 -15.74 -18.64
CA LEU A 15 -15.88 -15.70 -17.19
C LEU A 15 -15.31 -14.36 -16.72
N VAL A 16 -14.28 -13.84 -17.41
CA VAL A 16 -13.69 -12.53 -17.09
C VAL A 16 -14.72 -11.40 -17.22
N ARG A 17 -15.58 -11.44 -18.25
CA ARG A 17 -16.64 -10.44 -18.44
C ARG A 17 -17.77 -10.54 -17.42
N MET A 18 -18.09 -11.73 -16.93
CA MET A 18 -19.07 -11.89 -15.85
C MET A 18 -18.57 -11.27 -14.53
N GLY A 19 -17.25 -11.20 -14.33
CA GLY A 19 -16.66 -10.81 -13.06
C GLY A 19 -16.86 -11.89 -11.99
N ALA A 20 -15.97 -11.96 -11.01
CA ALA A 20 -16.25 -12.75 -9.83
C ALA A 20 -17.35 -12.06 -9.02
N PRO A 21 -18.34 -12.77 -8.47
CA PRO A 21 -19.26 -12.17 -7.52
C PRO A 21 -18.45 -11.60 -6.36
N GLU A 22 -18.73 -10.34 -5.98
CA GLU A 22 -18.17 -9.77 -4.77
C GLU A 22 -18.68 -10.58 -3.58
N VAL A 23 -17.80 -11.42 -3.02
CA VAL A 23 -18.10 -12.16 -1.79
C VAL A 23 -17.85 -11.20 -0.63
N PRO A 24 -18.87 -10.86 0.18
CA PRO A 24 -18.66 -10.05 1.37
C PRO A 24 -17.70 -10.79 2.31
N GLY A 25 -16.57 -10.17 2.59
CA GLY A 25 -15.50 -10.71 3.41
C GLY A 25 -14.50 -9.63 3.78
N PRO A 26 -13.65 -9.86 4.79
CA PRO A 26 -12.57 -8.96 5.09
C PRO A 26 -11.66 -8.81 3.86
N PRO A 27 -11.08 -7.62 3.62
CA PRO A 27 -10.16 -7.43 2.50
C PRO A 27 -9.01 -8.44 2.62
N ALA A 28 -8.56 -8.98 1.49
CA ALA A 28 -7.44 -9.92 1.44
C ALA A 28 -6.16 -9.34 2.04
N LEU A 29 -6.02 -8.01 2.04
CA LEU A 29 -4.97 -7.27 2.71
C LEU A 29 -5.57 -6.28 3.72
N ALA A 30 -5.38 -6.55 5.01
CA ALA A 30 -5.81 -5.66 6.09
C ALA A 30 -4.77 -4.54 6.30
N VAL A 31 -4.77 -3.53 5.42
CA VAL A 31 -3.90 -2.37 5.60
C VAL A 31 -4.45 -1.49 6.74
N PRO A 32 -3.64 -1.15 7.76
CA PRO A 32 -4.07 -0.29 8.85
C PRO A 32 -4.55 1.08 8.36
N ALA A 33 -5.53 1.65 9.04
CA ALA A 33 -5.97 3.02 8.76
C ALA A 33 -4.82 4.02 8.97
N GLY A 34 -4.74 5.02 8.09
CA GLY A 34 -3.68 6.01 8.07
C GLY A 34 -3.91 7.04 6.97
N THR A 35 -3.24 8.18 7.09
CA THR A 35 -3.25 9.23 6.07
C THR A 35 -2.47 8.77 4.83
N ALA A 36 -2.79 9.33 3.66
CA ALA A 36 -2.04 9.03 2.45
C ALA A 36 -0.55 9.36 2.60
N ALA A 37 -0.23 10.42 3.34
CA ALA A 37 1.14 10.86 3.60
C ALA A 37 1.93 9.83 4.42
N GLU A 38 1.37 9.33 5.51
CA GLU A 38 2.00 8.30 6.36
C GLU A 38 2.24 7.01 5.58
N VAL A 39 1.20 6.50 4.93
CA VAL A 39 1.28 5.26 4.14
C VAL A 39 2.28 5.42 3.00
N THR A 40 2.30 6.57 2.33
CA THR A 40 3.29 6.89 1.30
C THR A 40 4.71 6.95 1.87
N ALA A 41 4.90 7.55 3.05
CA ALA A 41 6.22 7.67 3.67
C ALA A 41 6.81 6.30 4.02
N VAL A 42 6.01 5.41 4.63
CA VAL A 42 6.43 4.04 4.95
C VAL A 42 6.70 3.24 3.67
N THR A 43 5.78 3.29 2.71
CA THR A 43 5.94 2.59 1.42
C THR A 43 7.20 3.05 0.69
N ARG A 44 7.42 4.37 0.60
CA ARG A 44 8.61 4.95 -0.03
C ARG A 44 9.88 4.48 0.66
N ARG A 45 9.91 4.49 1.99
CA ARG A 45 11.07 4.03 2.77
C ARG A 45 11.42 2.58 2.46
N LEU A 46 10.42 1.69 2.40
CA LEU A 46 10.61 0.28 2.06
C LEU A 46 11.03 0.10 0.60
N ALA A 47 10.36 0.79 -0.32
CA ALA A 47 10.69 0.75 -1.74
C ALA A 47 12.14 1.16 -1.99
N LEU A 48 12.60 2.27 -1.39
CA LEU A 48 13.98 2.74 -1.54
C LEU A 48 15.02 1.77 -0.95
N ARG A 49 14.69 1.06 0.14
CA ARG A 49 15.56 0.02 0.72
C ARG A 49 15.65 -1.24 -0.15
N ALA A 50 14.61 -1.50 -0.95
CA ALA A 50 14.57 -2.63 -1.86
C ALA A 50 15.33 -2.39 -3.17
N LEU A 51 15.66 -1.13 -3.48
CA LEU A 51 16.34 -0.81 -4.73
C LEU A 51 17.80 -1.29 -4.73
N PRO A 52 18.30 -1.74 -5.89
CA PRO A 52 19.74 -1.88 -6.07
C PRO A 52 20.43 -0.50 -6.02
N ASP A 53 21.63 -0.45 -5.43
CA ASP A 53 22.40 0.79 -5.13
C ASP A 53 22.57 1.77 -6.30
N ARG A 54 22.39 1.32 -7.54
CA ARG A 54 22.57 2.12 -8.76
C ARG A 54 21.32 2.90 -9.19
N GLN A 55 20.16 2.68 -8.59
CA GLN A 55 18.90 3.28 -9.05
C GLN A 55 18.44 4.43 -8.15
N ARG A 56 18.86 5.66 -8.48
CA ARG A 56 18.54 6.87 -7.68
C ARG A 56 17.12 7.38 -7.87
N ARG A 57 16.46 6.99 -8.97
CA ARG A 57 15.10 7.41 -9.32
C ARG A 57 14.35 6.19 -9.85
N PRO A 58 13.66 5.43 -8.99
CA PRO A 58 12.87 4.32 -9.45
C PRO A 58 11.67 4.85 -10.25
N GLU A 59 11.49 4.32 -11.45
CA GLU A 59 10.28 4.55 -12.22
C GLU A 59 9.37 3.34 -12.05
N PRO A 60 8.12 3.51 -11.60
CA PRO A 60 7.22 2.38 -11.43
C PRO A 60 6.90 1.75 -12.78
N THR A 61 7.05 0.43 -12.89
CA THR A 61 6.63 -0.31 -14.08
C THR A 61 5.12 -0.08 -14.32
N PRO A 62 4.70 0.43 -15.50
CA PRO A 62 3.29 0.78 -15.76
C PRO A 62 2.31 -0.38 -15.57
N ARG A 63 2.74 -1.62 -15.87
CA ARG A 63 1.95 -2.84 -15.69
C ARG A 63 1.64 -3.12 -14.21
N LEU A 64 2.49 -2.69 -13.28
CA LEU A 64 2.32 -2.91 -11.85
C LEU A 64 1.47 -1.82 -11.18
N LEU A 65 1.22 -0.68 -11.84
CA LEU A 65 0.38 0.38 -11.28
C LEU A 65 -1.07 -0.09 -11.04
N ALA A 66 -1.63 -0.88 -11.96
CA ALA A 66 -2.97 -1.43 -11.79
C ALA A 66 -3.03 -2.44 -10.63
N VAL A 67 -1.98 -3.25 -10.48
CA VAL A 67 -1.84 -4.21 -9.37
C VAL A 67 -1.71 -3.46 -8.04
N ALA A 68 -0.84 -2.45 -7.98
CA ALA A 68 -0.64 -1.60 -6.81
C ALA A 68 -1.94 -0.92 -6.35
N ARG A 69 -2.73 -0.42 -7.32
CA ARG A 69 -4.05 0.16 -7.04
C ARG A 69 -5.02 -0.85 -6.45
N GLY A 70 -5.22 -1.98 -7.12
CA GLY A 70 -6.18 -3.00 -6.67
C GLY A 70 -5.77 -3.71 -5.38
N LEU A 71 -4.47 -3.84 -5.08
CA LEU A 71 -3.98 -4.58 -3.91
C LEU A 71 -3.90 -3.73 -2.65
N VAL A 72 -3.56 -2.44 -2.77
CA VAL A 72 -3.25 -1.58 -1.62
C VAL A 72 -4.07 -0.31 -1.61
N VAL A 73 -4.12 0.43 -2.73
CA VAL A 73 -4.64 1.81 -2.72
C VAL A 73 -6.16 1.84 -2.66
N ASP A 74 -6.84 1.12 -3.55
CA ASP A 74 -8.30 1.21 -3.69
C ASP A 74 -9.03 0.44 -2.59
N VAL A 75 -8.37 -0.57 -2.01
CA VAL A 75 -8.87 -1.35 -0.87
C VAL A 75 -8.55 -0.71 0.48
N HIS A 76 -7.79 0.38 0.51
CA HIS A 76 -7.39 1.03 1.76
C HIS A 76 -8.61 1.61 2.49
N PRO A 77 -8.76 1.41 3.82
CA PRO A 77 -9.92 1.90 4.57
C PRO A 77 -10.11 3.41 4.47
N CYS A 78 -9.01 4.17 4.40
CA CYS A 78 -9.03 5.62 4.27
C CYS A 78 -9.01 6.13 2.81
N ALA A 79 -9.00 5.24 1.81
CA ALA A 79 -8.92 5.64 0.40
C ALA A 79 -9.95 6.70 0.01
N PRO A 80 -11.25 6.61 0.42
CA PRO A 80 -12.25 7.61 0.05
C PRO A 80 -11.90 9.05 0.44
N GLY A 81 -11.07 9.24 1.47
CA GLY A 81 -10.62 10.57 1.92
C GLY A 81 -9.38 11.10 1.20
N TRP A 82 -8.78 10.31 0.30
CA TRP A 82 -7.55 10.69 -0.41
C TRP A 82 -7.84 11.28 -1.78
N THR A 83 -7.06 12.30 -2.13
CA THR A 83 -7.04 12.91 -3.46
C THR A 83 -6.52 11.94 -4.52
N VAL A 84 -6.82 12.23 -5.80
CA VAL A 84 -6.29 11.46 -6.93
C VAL A 84 -4.76 11.46 -6.94
N ALA A 85 -4.15 12.61 -6.68
CA ALA A 85 -2.69 12.76 -6.66
C ALA A 85 -2.03 11.94 -5.55
N GLU A 86 -2.67 11.81 -4.39
CA GLU A 86 -2.20 10.97 -3.29
C GLU A 86 -2.27 9.49 -3.65
N ARG A 87 -3.39 9.05 -4.23
CA ARG A 87 -3.57 7.67 -4.70
C ARG A 87 -2.54 7.30 -5.78
N GLU A 88 -2.29 8.19 -6.73
CA GLU A 88 -1.30 8.00 -7.79
C GLU A 88 0.13 7.90 -7.24
N ARG A 89 0.48 8.80 -6.31
CA ARG A 89 1.79 8.79 -5.67
C ARG A 89 2.02 7.50 -4.88
N LEU A 90 1.02 7.07 -4.11
CA LEU A 90 1.10 5.83 -3.35
C LEU A 90 1.21 4.62 -4.31
N ALA A 91 0.37 4.55 -5.35
CA ALA A 91 0.41 3.48 -6.34
C ALA A 91 1.79 3.35 -7.00
N GLY A 92 2.45 4.48 -7.29
CA GLY A 92 3.82 4.49 -7.80
C GLY A 92 4.81 3.82 -6.85
N TRP A 93 4.80 4.20 -5.56
CA TRP A 93 5.71 3.60 -4.58
C TRP A 93 5.41 2.12 -4.30
N VAL A 94 4.13 1.74 -4.26
CA VAL A 94 3.72 0.34 -4.10
C VAL A 94 4.16 -0.48 -5.32
N ALA A 95 4.04 0.05 -6.54
CA ALA A 95 4.50 -0.63 -7.74
C ALA A 95 6.02 -0.89 -7.72
N VAL A 96 6.83 0.09 -7.29
CA VAL A 96 8.28 -0.09 -7.09
C VAL A 96 8.55 -1.16 -6.03
N LEU A 97 7.81 -1.14 -4.93
CA LEU A 97 7.97 -2.13 -3.86
C LEU A 97 7.66 -3.55 -4.36
N ILE A 98 6.58 -3.73 -5.10
CA ILE A 98 6.19 -5.01 -5.71
C ILE A 98 7.25 -5.46 -6.73
N GLU A 99 7.79 -4.55 -7.52
CA GLU A 99 8.80 -4.87 -8.54
C GLU A 99 10.05 -5.53 -7.93
N HIS A 100 10.50 -5.04 -6.77
CA HIS A 100 11.76 -5.49 -6.16
C HIS A 100 11.61 -6.49 -5.02
N ARG A 101 10.43 -6.58 -4.40
CA ARG A 101 10.17 -7.45 -3.24
C ARG A 101 8.96 -8.37 -3.41
N GLY A 102 8.21 -8.24 -4.49
CA GLY A 102 6.99 -9.00 -4.72
C GLY A 102 5.97 -8.80 -3.58
N GLU A 103 5.30 -9.88 -3.22
CA GLU A 103 4.31 -9.91 -2.13
C GLU A 103 4.95 -9.67 -0.75
N ASP A 104 6.18 -10.16 -0.52
CA ASP A 104 6.88 -9.98 0.76
C ASP A 104 7.04 -8.51 1.13
N GLY A 105 7.26 -7.64 0.13
CA GLY A 105 7.32 -6.20 0.34
C GLY A 105 5.99 -5.61 0.83
N VAL A 106 4.87 -6.10 0.31
CA VAL A 106 3.53 -5.65 0.71
C VAL A 106 3.19 -6.14 2.12
N GLN A 107 3.56 -7.38 2.46
CA GLN A 107 3.41 -7.89 3.82
C GLN A 107 4.28 -7.11 4.82
N GLU A 108 5.49 -6.73 4.43
CA GLU A 108 6.39 -5.89 5.23
C GLU A 108 5.80 -4.48 5.45
N LEU A 109 5.19 -3.88 4.42
CA LEU A 109 4.46 -2.62 4.53
C LEU A 109 3.36 -2.69 5.59
N VAL A 110 2.50 -3.70 5.54
CA VAL A 110 1.42 -3.87 6.53
C VAL A 110 1.99 -4.03 7.95
N ARG A 111 3.05 -4.81 8.12
CA ARG A 111 3.72 -4.99 9.43
C ARG A 111 4.29 -3.69 9.97
N GLU A 112 4.91 -2.87 9.12
CA GLU A 112 5.48 -1.58 9.51
C GLU A 112 4.38 -0.57 9.89
N LEU A 113 3.28 -0.52 9.14
CA LEU A 113 2.14 0.34 9.47
C LEU A 113 1.48 -0.06 10.80
N CYS A 114 1.42 -1.36 11.12
CA CYS A 114 0.95 -1.83 12.42
C CYS A 114 1.88 -1.43 13.59
N ARG A 115 3.17 -1.18 13.31
CA ARG A 115 4.17 -0.78 14.32
C ARG A 115 4.25 0.73 14.53
N GLU A 116 3.71 1.54 13.62
CA GLU A 116 3.73 3.01 13.70
C GLU A 116 2.47 3.69 14.31
N PRO A 117 1.76 3.18 15.34
CA PRO A 117 0.79 4.01 16.05
C PRO A 117 1.53 4.83 17.13
N GLY A 118 1.94 6.07 16.83
CA GLY A 118 2.27 7.04 17.89
C GLY A 118 3.54 7.88 17.72
N ARG A 119 3.60 8.75 16.71
CA ARG A 119 4.48 9.93 16.78
C ARG A 119 3.70 11.21 16.47
N GLU A 120 2.70 11.52 17.31
CA GLU A 120 2.33 12.88 17.73
C GLU A 120 1.11 12.84 18.66
N GLY A 121 1.35 13.02 19.96
CA GLY A 121 0.39 13.55 20.93
C GLY A 121 1.06 14.75 21.62
N PRO A 122 0.36 15.88 21.84
CA PRO A 122 0.96 17.04 22.49
C PRO A 122 1.03 16.75 23.99
N GLY A 123 2.24 16.67 24.55
CA GLY A 123 2.36 16.28 25.96
C GLY A 123 3.79 16.23 26.47
N ARG A 124 4.42 17.39 26.60
CA ARG A 124 5.37 17.63 27.68
C ARG A 124 5.13 19.03 28.27
N ASP A 125 3.95 19.19 28.85
CA ASP A 125 3.87 19.92 30.12
C ASP A 125 4.48 19.00 31.19
N GLY A 126 5.76 19.23 31.49
CA GLY A 126 6.38 18.74 32.72
C GLY A 126 6.09 19.73 33.85
N PRO A 127 5.73 19.26 35.06
CA PRO A 127 5.18 20.10 36.11
C PRO A 127 6.23 21.02 36.76
N GLY A 128 5.71 22.08 37.36
CA GLY A 128 6.44 23.18 38.00
C GLY A 128 7.61 22.75 38.88
N ARG A 129 8.68 23.53 38.78
CA ARG A 129 9.73 23.58 39.79
C ARG A 129 9.38 24.75 40.71
N GLU A 130 8.61 24.48 41.75
CA GLU A 130 8.67 25.28 42.97
C GLU A 130 10.10 25.15 43.50
N ILE A 131 10.80 26.27 43.59
CA ILE A 131 12.03 26.40 44.36
C ILE A 131 11.75 27.48 45.40
N ASP A 132 11.24 27.04 46.54
CA ASP A 132 11.30 27.78 47.81
C ASP A 132 12.58 27.37 48.56
N GLY A 133 13.28 28.39 49.07
CA GLY A 133 14.06 28.36 50.31
C GLY A 133 15.48 27.79 50.27
N ASP A 134 16.48 28.68 50.26
CA ASP A 134 17.22 29.10 51.48
C ASP A 134 17.88 30.48 51.24
#